data_AF-A0AAE1AV22-F1
#
_entry.id   AF-A0AAE1AV22-F1
#
_cell.length_a   1.000
_cell.length_b   1.000
_cell.length_c   1.000
_cell.angle_alpha   90.00
_cell.angle_beta   90.00
_cell.angle_gamma   90.00
#
_symmetry.space_group_name_H-M   'P 1'
#
loop_
_entity.id
_entity.type
_entity.pdbx_description
1 polymer ?
#
loop_
_entity_poly.entity_id
_entity_poly.type
_entity_poly.pdbx_seq_one_letter_code
_entity_poly.pdbx_strand_id
1 'polypeptide(L)'
;MVRSEFVDFSLYQYLYLNQFSTPSRIFHAAFNPDQYLYLNQFSTPSRIFHAACNPDQYLYLNQFSTPSRIFHAAFNPDQYLYLNQFSTPSRIFHAAFNPDQYLYLNQFSTPSRIFHAAFNPDQYLYLNQFSTPSRIFHAAFNPDQYLYLNQFSTPSRIFHAACNPDQYLYLNQFSTPSRIFHAACNPDQYLYLNQSSTPSRIFHAACNPDQYLYLNQFSTPSRIFHAACNPDQYLYLNQFSTPSRIFRAAFNPDQYLYLNQFSTPSRIFHAACNPDQYLYLNQFSTPSRIFHAACNPDQYLYLNQSS
;
A
#
# COMPACT_ATOMS: atom_id res chain seq x y z
N MET A 1 -20.65 34.16 -14.62
CA MET A 1 -19.94 33.57 -15.76
C MET A 1 -19.11 32.38 -15.26
N VAL A 2 -19.40 31.15 -15.68
CA VAL A 2 -18.60 29.97 -15.32
C VAL A 2 -17.47 29.89 -16.33
N ARG A 3 -16.23 30.20 -15.92
CA ARG A 3 -15.06 29.97 -16.77
C ARG A 3 -14.67 28.49 -16.63
N SER A 4 -15.07 27.68 -17.61
CA SER A 4 -14.55 26.35 -17.86
C SER A 4 -13.39 26.47 -18.84
N GLU A 5 -12.25 25.85 -18.52
CA GLU A 5 -11.11 25.76 -19.43
C GLU A 5 -11.05 24.32 -19.95
N PHE A 6 -11.01 24.21 -21.28
CA PHE A 6 -10.75 22.98 -22.01
C PHE A 6 -9.45 23.20 -22.76
N VAL A 7 -8.47 22.33 -22.52
CA VAL A 7 -7.17 22.39 -23.17
C VAL A 7 -6.84 21.02 -23.75
N ASP A 8 -6.61 20.98 -25.06
CA ASP A 8 -6.22 19.78 -25.79
C ASP A 8 -4.84 20.02 -26.41
N PHE A 9 -3.91 19.11 -26.13
CA PHE A 9 -2.56 19.14 -26.65
C PHE A 9 -2.23 17.90 -27.49
N SER A 10 -3.24 17.25 -28.08
CA SER A 10 -3.03 16.15 -29.03
C SER A 10 -2.20 16.62 -30.25
N LEU A 11 -1.25 15.80 -30.72
CA LEU A 11 -0.45 15.93 -31.97
C LEU A 11 0.97 16.54 -31.85
N TYR A 12 1.63 16.44 -30.70
CA TYR A 12 3.06 16.79 -30.59
C TYR A 12 3.92 15.56 -30.35
N GLN A 13 5.01 15.40 -31.09
CA GLN A 13 5.98 14.36 -30.76
C GLN A 13 6.62 14.58 -29.38
N TYR A 14 6.83 15.85 -29.01
CA TYR A 14 7.34 16.28 -27.71
C TYR A 14 6.49 17.44 -27.20
N LEU A 15 5.90 17.31 -26.01
CA LEU A 15 5.28 18.43 -25.30
C LEU A 15 6.06 18.73 -24.03
N TYR A 16 6.63 19.93 -24.00
CA TYR A 16 7.40 20.42 -22.87
C TYR A 16 6.76 21.70 -22.32
N LEU A 17 6.29 21.66 -21.07
CA LEU A 17 5.79 22.83 -20.36
C LEU A 17 6.58 23.03 -19.06
N ASN A 18 7.27 24.17 -18.99
CA ASN A 18 8.01 24.53 -17.78
C ASN A 18 7.07 24.96 -16.65
N GLN A 19 6.14 25.85 -16.95
CA GLN A 19 5.19 26.40 -15.99
C GLN A 19 3.84 26.54 -16.65
N PHE A 20 2.82 25.96 -16.04
CA PHE A 20 1.44 26.16 -16.44
C PHE A 20 0.58 26.45 -15.20
N SER A 21 -0.10 27.59 -15.23
CA SER A 21 -1.04 27.96 -14.17
C SER A 21 -2.20 28.77 -14.72
N THR A 22 -3.38 28.16 -14.71
CA THR A 22 -4.63 28.81 -15.06
C THR A 22 -5.72 28.43 -14.05
N PRO A 23 -6.07 29.33 -13.12
CA PRO A 23 -7.16 29.10 -12.20
C PRO A 23 -8.49 29.13 -12.94
N SER A 24 -9.32 28.11 -12.74
CA SER A 24 -10.65 28.04 -13.35
C SER A 24 -11.66 27.43 -12.38
N ARG A 25 -12.96 27.59 -12.66
CA ARG A 25 -13.95 26.88 -11.85
C ARG A 25 -13.90 25.38 -12.15
N ILE A 26 -13.74 25.03 -13.42
CA ILE A 26 -13.66 23.67 -13.92
C ILE A 26 -12.51 23.63 -14.92
N PHE A 27 -11.57 22.72 -14.69
CA PHE A 27 -10.43 22.50 -15.57
C PHE A 27 -10.51 21.10 -16.18
N HIS A 28 -10.45 21.02 -17.51
CA HIS A 28 -10.30 19.78 -18.25
C HIS A 28 -9.06 19.88 -19.14
N ALA A 29 -8.19 18.88 -19.07
CA ALA A 29 -7.07 18.76 -19.98
C ALA A 29 -6.90 17.34 -20.51
N ALA A 30 -6.53 17.23 -21.78
CA ALA A 30 -6.09 16.00 -22.42
C ALA A 30 -4.70 16.20 -23.01
N PHE A 31 -3.77 15.30 -22.70
CA PHE A 31 -2.40 15.34 -23.20
C PHE A 31 -2.04 14.00 -23.83
N ASN A 32 -1.91 13.95 -25.16
CA ASN A 32 -1.56 12.74 -25.92
C ASN A 32 -0.45 13.05 -26.94
N PRO A 33 0.80 13.29 -26.49
CA PRO A 33 1.92 13.44 -27.41
C PRO A 33 2.49 12.08 -27.85
N ASP A 34 3.04 12.02 -29.07
CA ASP A 34 3.49 10.75 -29.68
C ASP A 34 4.72 10.15 -28.99
N GLN A 35 5.45 10.88 -28.14
CA GLN A 35 6.57 10.29 -27.39
C GLN A 35 6.68 10.84 -25.97
N TYR A 36 6.87 12.16 -25.81
CA TYR A 36 7.24 12.74 -24.51
C TYR A 36 6.26 13.81 -24.04
N LEU A 37 5.78 13.66 -22.80
CA LEU A 37 5.17 14.71 -22.02
C LEU A 37 6.05 15.05 -20.81
N TYR A 38 6.61 16.25 -20.81
CA TYR A 38 7.39 16.77 -19.70
C TYR A 38 6.71 18.01 -19.12
N LEU A 39 6.28 17.94 -17.85
CA LEU A 39 5.79 19.09 -17.10
C LEU A 39 6.69 19.31 -15.87
N ASN A 40 7.37 20.46 -15.82
CA ASN A 40 8.20 20.78 -14.66
C ASN A 40 7.34 21.27 -13.49
N GLN A 41 6.52 22.29 -13.73
CA GLN A 41 5.61 22.85 -12.74
C GLN A 41 4.23 23.03 -13.32
N PHE A 42 3.26 22.30 -12.76
CA PHE A 42 1.87 22.39 -13.15
C PHE A 42 1.00 22.71 -11.93
N SER A 43 0.34 23.87 -11.96
CA SER A 43 -0.56 24.27 -10.88
C SER A 43 -1.80 25.01 -11.37
N THR A 44 -2.92 24.32 -11.37
CA THR A 44 -4.23 24.83 -11.81
C THR A 44 -5.26 24.67 -10.69
N PRO A 45 -5.31 25.60 -9.72
CA PRO A 45 -6.34 25.58 -8.70
C PRO A 45 -7.72 25.63 -9.37
N SER A 46 -8.60 24.71 -9.00
CA SER A 46 -9.94 24.69 -9.55
C SER A 46 -10.95 24.14 -8.57
N ARG A 47 -12.25 24.35 -8.79
CA ARG A 47 -13.24 23.63 -7.97
C ARG A 47 -13.29 22.16 -8.37
N ILE A 48 -13.17 21.88 -9.68
CA ILE A 48 -13.21 20.54 -10.27
C ILE A 48 -12.06 20.44 -11.26
N PHE A 49 -11.22 19.43 -11.08
CA PHE A 49 -10.09 19.13 -11.95
C PHE A 49 -10.27 17.76 -12.58
N HIS A 50 -10.18 17.70 -13.91
CA HIS A 50 -10.11 16.46 -14.70
C HIS A 50 -8.89 16.52 -15.63
N ALA A 51 -8.05 15.49 -15.61
CA ALA A 51 -6.99 15.33 -16.58
C ALA A 51 -6.88 13.89 -17.09
N ALA A 52 -6.54 13.74 -18.36
CA ALA A 52 -6.08 12.49 -18.95
C ALA A 52 -4.74 12.74 -19.64
N CYS A 53 -3.73 11.92 -19.35
CA CYS A 53 -2.43 11.99 -20.00
C CYS A 53 -2.03 10.60 -20.50
N ASN A 54 -1.86 10.46 -21.82
CA ASN A 54 -1.50 9.20 -22.46
C ASN A 54 -0.42 9.44 -23.54
N PRO A 55 0.85 9.63 -23.16
CA PRO A 55 1.95 9.69 -24.13
C PRO A 55 2.44 8.28 -24.50
N ASP A 56 2.85 8.06 -25.75
CA ASP A 56 3.28 6.72 -26.21
C ASP A 56 4.58 6.22 -25.56
N GLN A 57 5.33 7.06 -24.84
CA GLN A 57 6.54 6.61 -24.16
C GLN A 57 6.69 7.15 -22.74
N TYR A 58 6.85 8.46 -22.58
CA TYR A 58 7.26 9.04 -21.30
C TYR A 58 6.29 10.12 -20.82
N LEU A 59 5.79 9.94 -19.60
CA LEU A 59 5.20 11.00 -18.79
C LEU A 59 6.13 11.34 -17.63
N TYR A 60 6.70 12.54 -17.65
CA TYR A 60 7.52 13.07 -16.57
C TYR A 60 6.85 14.31 -15.95
N LEU A 61 6.48 14.23 -14.66
CA LEU A 61 6.02 15.38 -13.88
C LEU A 61 6.96 15.60 -12.70
N ASN A 62 7.62 16.76 -12.66
CA ASN A 62 8.48 17.09 -11.52
C ASN A 62 7.65 17.61 -10.34
N GLN A 63 6.82 18.63 -10.57
CA GLN A 63 5.95 19.22 -9.56
C GLN A 63 4.55 19.38 -10.12
N PHE A 64 3.61 18.65 -9.51
CA PHE A 64 2.20 18.73 -9.85
C PHE A 64 1.40 19.08 -8.60
N SER A 65 0.78 20.26 -8.60
CA SER A 65 -0.05 20.73 -7.49
C SER A 65 -1.33 21.42 -7.92
N THR A 66 -2.45 20.72 -7.78
CA THR A 66 -3.77 21.18 -8.23
C THR A 66 -4.78 21.10 -7.10
N PRO A 67 -4.74 22.05 -6.13
CA PRO A 67 -5.75 22.11 -5.08
C PRO A 67 -7.14 22.20 -5.71
N SER A 68 -8.04 21.31 -5.29
CA SER A 68 -9.40 21.30 -5.80
C SER A 68 -10.42 20.79 -4.82
N ARG A 69 -11.71 21.01 -5.07
CA ARG A 69 -12.74 20.31 -4.27
C ARG A 69 -12.83 18.84 -4.70
N ILE A 70 -12.71 18.61 -6.00
CA ILE A 70 -12.85 17.31 -6.65
C ILE A 70 -11.70 17.18 -7.65
N PHE A 71 -10.86 16.16 -7.45
CA PHE A 71 -9.73 15.84 -8.32
C PHE A 71 -9.93 14.47 -8.97
N HIS A 72 -9.84 14.41 -10.29
CA HIS A 72 -9.86 13.19 -11.08
C HIS A 72 -8.70 13.24 -12.09
N ALA A 73 -7.86 12.22 -12.12
CA ALA A 73 -6.84 12.09 -13.14
C ALA A 73 -6.63 10.64 -13.58
N ALA A 74 -6.33 10.45 -14.86
CA ALA A 74 -5.87 9.20 -15.43
C ALA A 74 -4.53 9.43 -16.14
N PHE A 75 -3.55 8.58 -15.86
CA PHE A 75 -2.22 8.65 -16.42
C PHE A 75 -1.84 7.27 -16.98
N ASN A 76 -1.74 7.13 -18.30
CA ASN A 76 -1.48 5.86 -18.98
C ASN A 76 -0.44 6.02 -20.10
N PRO A 77 0.86 6.13 -19.78
CA PRO A 77 1.91 6.11 -20.80
C PRO A 77 2.32 4.68 -21.14
N ASP A 78 2.68 4.39 -22.40
CA ASP A 78 3.03 3.01 -22.80
C ASP A 78 4.35 2.51 -22.19
N GLN A 79 5.18 3.36 -21.57
CA GLN A 79 6.42 2.90 -20.94
C GLN A 79 6.61 3.45 -19.54
N TYR A 80 6.82 4.76 -19.40
CA TYR A 80 7.30 5.34 -18.14
C TYR A 80 6.39 6.44 -17.64
N LEU A 81 5.94 6.28 -16.40
CA LEU A 81 5.34 7.32 -15.58
C LEU A 81 6.27 7.67 -14.42
N TYR A 82 6.84 8.87 -14.46
CA TYR A 82 7.69 9.39 -13.39
C TYR A 82 7.06 10.64 -12.76
N LEU A 83 6.71 10.56 -11.48
CA LEU A 83 6.28 11.72 -10.69
C LEU A 83 7.21 11.95 -9.52
N ASN A 84 7.89 13.10 -9.48
CA ASN A 84 8.76 13.43 -8.37
C ASN A 84 7.97 13.97 -7.17
N GLN A 85 7.14 14.99 -7.40
CA GLN A 85 6.30 15.60 -6.36
C GLN A 85 4.87 15.77 -6.87
N PHE A 86 3.96 15.04 -6.23
CA PHE A 86 2.53 15.11 -6.52
C PHE A 86 1.76 15.47 -5.26
N SER A 87 1.17 16.68 -5.24
CA SER A 87 0.38 17.14 -4.10
C SER A 87 -0.90 17.85 -4.50
N THR A 88 -2.03 17.20 -4.27
CA THR A 88 -3.35 17.64 -4.71
C THR A 88 -4.36 17.59 -3.55
N PRO A 89 -4.28 18.54 -2.60
CA PRO A 89 -5.26 18.63 -1.53
C PRO A 89 -6.66 18.73 -2.10
N SER A 90 -7.57 17.87 -1.65
CA SER A 90 -8.95 17.89 -2.13
C SER A 90 -9.97 17.41 -1.12
N ARG A 91 -11.27 17.58 -1.41
CA ARG A 91 -12.28 16.86 -0.61
C ARG A 91 -12.42 15.42 -1.10
N ILE A 92 -12.37 15.23 -2.41
CA ILE A 92 -12.50 13.94 -3.08
C ILE A 92 -11.35 13.83 -4.09
N PHE A 93 -10.54 12.80 -3.91
CA PHE A 93 -9.42 12.47 -4.77
C PHE A 93 -9.66 11.11 -5.44
N HIS A 94 -9.62 11.08 -6.77
CA HIS A 94 -9.56 9.87 -7.58
C HIS A 94 -8.37 9.98 -8.54
N ALA A 95 -7.52 8.96 -8.57
CA ALA A 95 -6.50 8.84 -9.60
C ALA A 95 -6.32 7.39 -10.04
N ALA A 96 -6.05 7.21 -11.33
CA ALA A 96 -5.63 5.94 -11.91
C ALA A 96 -4.28 6.15 -12.61
N PHE A 97 -3.34 5.24 -12.36
CA PHE A 97 -2.02 5.26 -12.96
C PHE A 97 -1.75 3.86 -13.54
N ASN A 98 -1.69 3.76 -14.87
CA ASN A 98 -1.54 2.48 -15.57
C ASN A 98 -0.50 2.59 -16.70
N PRO A 99 0.81 2.64 -16.40
CA PRO A 99 1.84 2.57 -17.42
C PRO A 99 2.20 1.12 -17.78
N ASP A 100 2.49 0.79 -19.04
CA ASP A 100 2.78 -0.60 -19.41
C ASP A 100 4.11 -1.13 -18.82
N GLN A 101 5.00 -0.28 -18.30
CA GLN A 101 6.25 -0.78 -17.71
C GLN A 101 6.53 -0.23 -16.31
N TYR A 102 6.76 1.07 -16.19
CA TYR A 102 7.30 1.64 -14.96
C TYR A 102 6.44 2.77 -14.42
N LEU A 103 6.02 2.60 -13.17
CA LEU A 103 5.48 3.67 -12.34
C LEU A 103 6.45 3.99 -11.21
N TYR A 104 7.01 5.20 -11.24
CA TYR A 104 7.86 5.72 -10.18
C TYR A 104 7.25 6.98 -9.55
N LEU A 105 6.93 6.92 -8.26
CA LEU A 105 6.50 8.07 -7.45
C LEU A 105 7.47 8.30 -6.30
N ASN A 106 8.15 9.44 -6.27
CA ASN A 106 9.05 9.76 -5.17
C ASN A 106 8.30 10.34 -3.97
N GLN A 107 7.50 11.38 -4.17
CA GLN A 107 6.71 12.03 -3.13
C GLN A 107 5.26 12.20 -3.56
N PHE A 108 4.36 11.49 -2.87
CA PHE A 108 2.94 11.57 -3.11
C PHE A 108 2.20 11.98 -1.83
N SER A 109 1.65 13.20 -1.81
CA SER A 109 0.92 13.71 -0.64
C SER A 109 -0.37 14.42 -0.99
N THR A 110 -1.49 13.76 -0.70
CA THR A 110 -2.83 14.19 -1.13
C THR A 110 -3.82 14.14 0.05
N PRO A 111 -3.74 15.11 0.98
CA PRO A 111 -4.72 15.21 2.05
C PRO A 111 -6.13 15.32 1.48
N SER A 112 -7.05 14.46 1.94
CA SER A 112 -8.42 14.49 1.45
C SER A 112 -9.46 14.04 2.47
N ARG A 113 -10.75 14.25 2.18
CA ARG A 113 -11.79 13.58 2.99
C ARG A 113 -11.95 12.13 2.53
N ILE A 114 -11.92 11.92 1.22
CA ILE A 114 -12.10 10.65 0.54
C ILE A 114 -10.96 10.52 -0.47
N PHE A 115 -10.15 9.47 -0.31
CA PHE A 115 -9.04 9.13 -1.18
C PHE A 115 -9.29 7.78 -1.85
N HIS A 116 -9.19 7.75 -3.18
CA HIS A 116 -9.14 6.54 -3.99
C HIS A 116 -8.00 6.65 -4.98
N ALA A 117 -7.14 5.63 -5.02
CA ALA A 117 -6.14 5.49 -6.07
C ALA A 117 -6.02 4.04 -6.53
N ALA A 118 -5.82 3.86 -7.83
CA ALA A 118 -5.46 2.60 -8.44
C ALA A 118 -4.13 2.75 -9.17
N PHE A 119 -3.22 1.81 -8.93
CA PHE A 119 -1.90 1.77 -9.55
C PHE A 119 -1.71 0.38 -10.16
N ASN A 120 -1.67 0.30 -11.49
CA ASN A 120 -1.60 -0.96 -12.22
C ASN A 120 -0.55 -0.88 -13.35
N PRO A 121 0.76 -0.93 -13.04
CA PRO A 121 1.80 -1.03 -14.08
C PRO A 121 2.12 -2.48 -14.43
N ASP A 122 2.38 -2.82 -15.69
CA ASP A 122 2.63 -4.23 -16.05
C ASP A 122 3.97 -4.78 -15.52
N GLN A 123 4.90 -3.94 -15.03
CA GLN A 123 6.16 -4.45 -14.48
C GLN A 123 6.48 -3.91 -13.09
N TYR A 124 6.72 -2.61 -12.96
CA TYR A 124 7.31 -2.03 -11.75
C TYR A 124 6.46 -0.90 -11.19
N LEU A 125 6.10 -1.05 -9.92
CA LEU A 125 5.57 0.02 -9.08
C LEU A 125 6.57 0.35 -7.96
N TYR A 126 7.11 1.56 -7.99
CA TYR A 126 7.99 2.08 -6.95
C TYR A 126 7.40 3.35 -6.32
N LEU A 127 7.09 3.29 -5.01
CA LEU A 127 6.66 4.44 -4.21
C LEU A 127 7.66 4.67 -3.08
N ASN A 128 8.29 5.84 -3.01
CA ASN A 128 9.29 6.13 -1.99
C ASN A 128 8.77 6.81 -0.72
N GLN A 129 7.79 7.71 -0.88
CA GLN A 129 7.15 8.44 0.20
C GLN A 129 5.69 8.68 -0.15
N PHE A 130 4.80 8.00 0.56
CA PHE A 130 3.36 8.09 0.36
C PHE A 130 2.67 8.53 1.64
N SER A 131 2.11 9.75 1.66
CA SER A 131 1.41 10.28 2.83
C SER A 131 0.09 10.98 2.51
N THR A 132 -1.01 10.34 2.87
CA THR A 132 -2.36 10.77 2.47
C THR A 132 -3.34 10.73 3.66
N PRO A 133 -3.28 11.73 4.57
CA PRO A 133 -4.25 11.85 5.64
C PRO A 133 -5.67 11.94 5.07
N SER A 134 -6.58 11.09 5.55
CA SER A 134 -7.96 11.11 5.08
C SER A 134 -9.00 10.70 6.12
N ARG A 135 -10.30 10.83 5.81
CA ARG A 135 -11.31 10.12 6.62
C ARG A 135 -11.48 8.70 6.11
N ILE A 136 -11.49 8.53 4.79
CA ILE A 136 -11.68 7.28 4.09
C ILE A 136 -10.56 7.15 3.08
N PHE A 137 -9.78 6.08 3.19
CA PHE A 137 -8.67 5.76 2.31
C PHE A 137 -8.91 4.42 1.62
N HIS A 138 -8.84 4.41 0.29
CA HIS A 138 -8.82 3.21 -0.55
C HIS A 138 -7.63 3.30 -1.51
N ALA A 139 -6.81 2.25 -1.53
CA ALA A 139 -5.79 2.08 -2.55
C ALA A 139 -5.76 0.64 -3.05
N ALA A 140 -5.58 0.48 -4.35
CA ALA A 140 -5.31 -0.80 -5.00
C ALA A 140 -3.98 -0.70 -5.76
N PHE A 141 -3.12 -1.70 -5.56
CA PHE A 141 -1.82 -1.82 -6.19
C PHE A 141 -1.73 -3.19 -6.86
N ASN A 142 -1.68 -3.23 -8.19
CA ASN A 142 -1.63 -4.49 -8.95
C ASN A 142 -0.55 -4.43 -10.05
N PRO A 143 0.74 -4.59 -9.71
CA PRO A 143 1.79 -4.71 -10.71
C PRO A 143 2.10 -6.16 -11.08
N ASP A 144 2.33 -6.49 -12.35
CA ASP A 144 2.57 -7.89 -12.74
C ASP A 144 3.93 -8.45 -12.27
N GLN A 145 4.85 -7.62 -11.75
CA GLN A 145 6.13 -8.14 -11.24
C GLN A 145 6.50 -7.60 -9.87
N TYR A 146 6.76 -6.30 -9.74
CA TYR A 146 7.38 -5.73 -8.55
C TYR A 146 6.56 -4.59 -7.95
N LEU A 147 6.18 -4.74 -6.68
CA LEU A 147 5.68 -3.67 -5.83
C LEU A 147 6.69 -3.33 -4.74
N TYR A 148 7.26 -2.14 -4.82
CA TYR A 148 8.13 -1.59 -3.79
C TYR A 148 7.50 -0.34 -3.16
N LEU A 149 7.13 -0.44 -1.88
CA LEU A 149 6.70 0.71 -1.08
C LEU A 149 7.70 0.97 0.04
N ASN A 150 8.31 2.15 0.00
CA ASN A 150 9.08 2.70 1.09
C ASN A 150 8.28 3.83 1.74
N GLN A 151 8.33 3.91 3.07
CA GLN A 151 7.73 4.98 3.88
C GLN A 151 6.26 5.30 3.51
N PHE A 152 5.36 4.47 4.01
CA PHE A 152 3.93 4.64 3.81
C PHE A 152 3.24 5.10 5.10
N SER A 153 2.65 6.30 5.10
CA SER A 153 2.01 6.88 6.29
C SER A 153 0.66 7.54 6.00
N THR A 154 -0.43 6.87 6.34
CA THR A 154 -1.79 7.29 5.98
C THR A 154 -2.75 7.25 7.18
N PRO A 155 -2.75 8.28 8.03
CA PRO A 155 -3.73 8.40 9.10
C PRO A 155 -5.15 8.46 8.53
N SER A 156 -6.06 7.62 9.01
CA SER A 156 -7.45 7.64 8.55
C SER A 156 -8.47 7.24 9.61
N ARG A 157 -9.78 7.38 9.32
CA ARG A 157 -10.80 6.69 10.13
C ARG A 157 -11.00 5.27 9.63
N ILE A 158 -11.08 5.11 8.31
CA ILE A 158 -11.24 3.85 7.61
C ILE A 158 -10.11 3.75 6.59
N PHE A 159 -9.33 2.68 6.70
CA PHE A 159 -8.25 2.34 5.79
C PHE A 159 -8.54 1.00 5.10
N HIS A 160 -8.53 1.01 3.77
CA HIS A 160 -8.60 -0.18 2.93
C HIS A 160 -7.45 -0.14 1.93
N ALA A 161 -6.62 -1.19 1.92
CA ALA A 161 -5.60 -1.39 0.91
C ALA A 161 -5.61 -2.84 0.40
N ALA A 162 -5.44 -2.98 -0.91
CA ALA A 162 -5.23 -4.27 -1.56
C ALA A 162 -3.96 -4.19 -2.41
N CYS A 163 -3.10 -5.21 -2.27
CA CYS A 163 -1.88 -5.37 -3.05
C CYS A 163 -1.90 -6.76 -3.70
N ASN A 164 -1.83 -6.84 -5.03
CA ASN A 164 -1.74 -8.11 -5.74
C ASN A 164 -0.61 -8.03 -6.78
N PRO A 165 0.66 -8.22 -6.38
CA PRO A 165 1.76 -8.29 -7.34
C PRO A 165 2.08 -9.74 -7.73
N ASP A 166 2.31 -10.04 -9.01
CA ASP A 166 2.49 -11.46 -9.41
C ASP A 166 3.85 -12.05 -8.96
N GLN A 167 4.81 -11.27 -8.46
CA GLN A 167 6.08 -11.84 -7.98
C GLN A 167 6.53 -11.31 -6.62
N TYR A 168 6.78 -10.00 -6.51
CA TYR A 168 7.45 -9.44 -5.33
C TYR A 168 6.67 -8.28 -4.72
N LEU A 169 6.34 -8.41 -3.44
CA LEU A 169 5.87 -7.33 -2.58
C LEU A 169 6.92 -7.00 -1.52
N TYR A 170 7.48 -5.80 -1.61
CA TYR A 170 8.38 -5.25 -0.60
C TYR A 170 7.77 -4.01 0.05
N LEU A 171 7.49 -4.08 1.35
CA LEU A 171 7.04 -2.94 2.15
C LEU A 171 8.06 -2.65 3.25
N ASN A 172 8.59 -1.43 3.25
CA ASN A 172 9.49 -0.94 4.28
C ASN A 172 8.92 0.30 4.96
N GLN A 173 8.85 0.27 6.28
CA GLN A 173 8.35 1.34 7.14
C GLN A 173 6.91 1.75 6.81
N PHE A 174 5.96 1.05 7.42
CA PHE A 174 4.53 1.29 7.26
C PHE A 174 3.90 1.74 8.58
N SER A 175 3.24 2.91 8.59
CA SER A 175 2.54 3.44 9.76
C SER A 175 1.18 4.03 9.41
N THR A 176 0.10 3.33 9.78
CA THR A 176 -1.26 3.73 9.39
C THR A 176 -2.22 3.71 10.57
N PRO A 177 -2.15 4.72 11.46
CA PRO A 177 -3.12 4.86 12.52
C PRO A 177 -4.54 4.97 11.95
N SER A 178 -5.45 4.13 12.43
CA SER A 178 -6.85 4.17 11.98
C SER A 178 -7.84 3.77 13.06
N ARG A 179 -9.15 3.99 12.84
CA ARG A 179 -10.16 3.31 13.67
C ARG A 179 -10.39 1.90 13.17
N ILE A 180 -10.50 1.75 11.86
CA ILE A 180 -10.75 0.49 11.17
C ILE A 180 -9.68 0.34 10.10
N PHE A 181 -8.92 -0.75 10.18
CA PHE A 181 -7.88 -1.12 9.24
C PHE A 181 -8.23 -2.44 8.56
N HIS A 182 -8.23 -2.44 7.22
CA HIS A 182 -8.27 -3.65 6.40
C HIS A 182 -7.14 -3.60 5.38
N ALA A 183 -6.31 -4.64 5.36
CA ALA A 183 -5.32 -4.86 4.33
C ALA A 183 -5.39 -6.30 3.80
N ALA A 184 -5.25 -6.46 2.50
CA ALA A 184 -5.09 -7.75 1.84
C ALA A 184 -3.88 -7.70 0.91
N CYS A 185 -3.02 -8.71 0.97
CA CYS A 185 -1.83 -8.82 0.12
C CYS A 185 -1.75 -10.25 -0.45
N ASN A 186 -1.69 -10.40 -1.77
CA ASN A 186 -1.56 -11.70 -2.43
C ASN A 186 -0.43 -11.65 -3.47
N PRO A 187 0.83 -11.90 -3.07
CA PRO A 187 1.92 -12.01 -4.02
C PRO A 187 2.20 -13.46 -4.44
N ASP A 188 2.44 -13.76 -5.71
CA ASP A 188 2.65 -15.17 -6.11
C ASP A 188 4.00 -15.75 -5.69
N GLN A 189 4.96 -14.96 -5.17
CA GLN A 189 6.23 -15.51 -4.71
C GLN A 189 6.69 -14.96 -3.36
N TYR A 190 6.91 -13.65 -3.24
CA TYR A 190 7.58 -13.08 -2.07
C TYR A 190 6.79 -11.94 -1.44
N LEU A 191 6.51 -12.06 -0.14
CA LEU A 191 6.08 -10.96 0.72
C LEU A 191 7.15 -10.63 1.75
N TYR A 192 7.72 -9.44 1.64
CA TYR A 192 8.66 -8.90 2.61
C TYR A 192 8.07 -7.65 3.29
N LEU A 193 7.83 -7.73 4.60
CA LEU A 193 7.43 -6.60 5.43
C LEU A 193 8.52 -6.30 6.47
N ASN A 194 9.03 -5.08 6.46
CA ASN A 194 9.98 -4.61 7.45
C ASN A 194 9.45 -3.35 8.15
N GLN A 195 9.38 -3.40 9.47
CA GLN A 195 8.89 -2.34 10.35
C GLN A 195 7.45 -1.91 10.03
N SER A 196 6.50 -2.44 10.78
CA SER A 196 5.09 -2.05 10.69
C SER A 196 4.53 -1.64 12.04
N SER A 197 3.87 -0.48 12.08
CA SER A 197 3.12 -0.01 13.25
C SER A 197 1.72 0.44 12.84
N THR A 198 0.69 -0.31 13.20
CA THR A 198 -0.69 0.01 12.77
C THR A 198 -1.67 0.08 13.93
N PRO A 199 -1.56 1.10 14.81
CA PRO A 199 -2.52 1.28 15.89
C PRO A 199 -3.93 1.41 15.34
N SER A 200 -4.86 0.59 15.83
CA SER A 200 -6.26 0.66 15.42
C SER A 200 -7.25 0.25 16.49
N ARG A 201 -8.54 0.58 16.31
CA ARG A 201 -9.57 -0.05 17.17
C ARG A 201 -9.84 -1.46 16.69
N ILE A 202 -9.94 -1.65 15.38
CA ILE A 202 -10.22 -2.90 14.70
C ILE A 202 -9.18 -3.07 13.59
N PHE A 203 -8.45 -4.18 13.64
CA PHE A 203 -7.45 -4.57 12.66
C PHE A 203 -7.84 -5.88 11.97
N HIS A 204 -7.85 -5.88 10.64
CA HIS A 204 -7.94 -7.06 9.80
C HIS A 204 -6.80 -7.04 8.78
N ALA A 205 -6.00 -8.10 8.75
CA ALA A 205 -5.02 -8.33 7.68
C ALA A 205 -5.12 -9.75 7.15
N ALA A 206 -4.95 -9.89 5.83
CA ALA A 206 -4.81 -11.18 5.16
C ALA A 206 -3.61 -11.13 4.21
N CYS A 207 -2.77 -12.16 4.27
CA CYS A 207 -1.61 -12.30 3.39
C CYS A 207 -1.54 -13.73 2.84
N ASN A 208 -1.45 -13.90 1.52
CA ASN A 208 -1.32 -15.22 0.89
C ASN A 208 -0.17 -15.20 -0.14
N PRO A 209 1.08 -15.46 0.28
CA PRO A 209 2.19 -15.65 -0.65
C PRO A 209 2.38 -17.11 -1.06
N ASP A 210 2.66 -17.43 -2.33
CA ASP A 210 2.85 -18.84 -2.72
C ASP A 210 4.21 -19.43 -2.31
N GLN A 211 5.19 -18.62 -1.87
CA GLN A 211 6.49 -19.17 -1.44
C GLN A 211 6.98 -18.61 -0.10
N TYR A 212 7.20 -17.30 0.01
CA TYR A 212 7.89 -16.73 1.17
C TYR A 212 7.11 -15.59 1.82
N LEU A 213 6.88 -15.71 3.13
CA LEU A 213 6.45 -14.62 4.00
C LEU A 213 7.56 -14.27 4.99
N TYR A 214 8.11 -13.07 4.87
CA TYR A 214 9.08 -12.52 5.82
C TYR A 214 8.50 -11.28 6.52
N LEU A 215 8.30 -11.38 7.83
CA LEU A 215 7.91 -10.26 8.68
C LEU A 215 9.02 -9.94 9.69
N ASN A 216 9.52 -8.71 9.64
CA ASN A 216 10.48 -8.19 10.62
C ASN A 216 9.92 -6.95 11.32
N GLN A 217 9.87 -7.01 12.65
CA GLN A 217 9.38 -5.95 13.53
C GLN A 217 7.95 -5.50 13.21
N PHE A 218 6.97 -6.24 13.73
CA PHE A 218 5.56 -5.96 13.55
C PHE A 218 4.90 -5.62 14.90
N SER A 219 4.29 -4.44 15.00
CA SER A 219 3.57 -4.00 16.20
C SER A 219 2.19 -3.45 15.87
N THR A 220 1.14 -4.05 16.41
CA THR A 220 -0.24 -3.61 16.10
C THR A 220 -1.13 -3.58 17.34
N PRO A 221 -1.00 -2.52 18.17
CA PRO A 221 -1.92 -2.30 19.27
C PRO A 221 -3.35 -2.15 18.76
N SER A 222 -4.28 -2.97 19.26
CA SER A 222 -5.69 -2.83 18.89
C SER A 222 -6.69 -3.27 19.95
N ARG A 223 -7.98 -2.94 19.80
CA ARG A 223 -9.00 -3.59 20.64
C ARG A 223 -9.33 -4.98 20.12
N ILE A 224 -9.45 -5.11 18.81
CA ILE A 224 -9.75 -6.36 18.11
C ILE A 224 -8.73 -6.53 17.00
N PHE A 225 -8.02 -7.66 17.03
CA PHE A 225 -7.04 -8.05 16.03
C PHE A 225 -7.46 -9.35 15.35
N HIS A 226 -7.53 -9.33 14.02
CA HIS A 226 -7.67 -10.50 13.16
C HIS A 226 -6.55 -10.50 12.12
N ALA A 227 -5.78 -11.58 12.05
CA ALA A 227 -4.82 -11.80 10.98
C ALA A 227 -4.90 -13.23 10.44
N ALA A 228 -4.72 -13.38 9.14
CA ALA A 228 -4.55 -14.67 8.48
C ALA A 228 -3.35 -14.59 7.54
N CYS A 229 -2.44 -15.54 7.63
CA CYS A 229 -1.29 -15.66 6.74
C CYS A 229 -1.14 -17.11 6.27
N ASN A 230 -1.09 -17.32 4.96
CA ASN A 230 -0.97 -18.66 4.35
C ASN A 230 0.17 -18.67 3.33
N PRO A 231 1.42 -18.92 3.75
CA PRO A 231 2.53 -19.20 2.84
C PRO A 231 2.62 -20.68 2.46
N ASP A 232 2.87 -21.03 1.18
CA ASP A 232 3.00 -22.46 0.82
C ASP A 232 4.38 -23.06 1.19
N GLN A 233 5.41 -22.26 1.50
CA GLN A 233 6.73 -22.81 1.86
C GLN A 233 7.28 -22.26 3.18
N TYR A 234 7.52 -20.94 3.27
CA TYR A 234 8.28 -20.36 4.38
C TYR A 234 7.52 -19.24 5.08
N LEU A 235 7.36 -19.37 6.40
CA LEU A 235 6.95 -18.29 7.29
C LEU A 235 8.10 -17.92 8.23
N TYR A 236 8.63 -16.72 8.08
CA TYR A 236 9.63 -16.14 8.97
C TYR A 236 9.05 -14.93 9.71
N LEU A 237 8.93 -15.03 11.03
CA LEU A 237 8.56 -13.93 11.90
C LEU A 237 9.70 -13.59 12.85
N ASN A 238 10.16 -12.34 12.78
CA ASN A 238 11.13 -11.79 13.72
C ASN A 238 10.51 -10.58 14.42
N GLN A 239 10.35 -10.69 15.74
CA GLN A 239 9.75 -9.68 16.62
C GLN A 239 8.31 -9.31 16.24
N PHE A 240 7.35 -9.97 16.87
CA PHE A 240 5.93 -9.70 16.73
C PHE A 240 5.34 -9.29 18.09
N SER A 241 4.68 -8.13 18.15
CA SER A 241 4.00 -7.66 19.36
C SER A 241 2.60 -7.11 19.10
N THR A 242 1.58 -7.72 19.68
CA THR A 242 0.19 -7.27 19.44
C THR A 242 -0.63 -7.21 20.72
N PRO A 243 -0.49 -6.16 21.53
CA PRO A 243 -1.39 -5.91 22.65
C PRO A 243 -2.83 -5.76 22.15
N SER A 244 -3.76 -6.57 22.66
CA SER A 244 -5.17 -6.44 22.29
C SER A 244 -6.18 -6.89 23.34
N ARG A 245 -7.45 -6.50 23.21
CA ARG A 245 -8.51 -7.10 24.06
C ARG A 245 -8.91 -8.48 23.52
N ILE A 246 -9.03 -8.60 22.20
CA ILE A 246 -9.35 -9.84 21.48
C ILE A 246 -8.30 -10.01 20.39
N PHE A 247 -7.57 -11.12 20.45
CA PHE A 247 -6.61 -11.54 19.44
C PHE A 247 -7.12 -12.80 18.74
N ARG A 248 -7.11 -12.80 17.41
CA ARG A 248 -7.32 -13.96 16.56
C ARG A 248 -6.27 -13.97 15.46
N ALA A 249 -5.51 -15.06 15.34
CA ALA A 249 -4.59 -15.27 14.24
C ALA A 249 -4.65 -16.70 13.70
N ALA A 250 -4.41 -16.84 12.40
CA ALA A 250 -4.20 -18.12 11.73
C ALA A 250 -2.92 -18.03 10.88
N PHE A 251 -2.01 -19.00 11.06
CA PHE A 251 -0.75 -19.10 10.33
C PHE A 251 -0.60 -20.52 9.77
N ASN A 252 -0.58 -20.69 8.45
CA ASN A 252 -0.55 -22.01 7.81
C ASN A 252 0.63 -22.13 6.82
N PRO A 253 1.83 -22.56 7.28
CA PRO A 253 2.96 -22.90 6.41
C PRO A 253 3.07 -24.40 6.07
N ASP A 254 3.32 -24.77 4.81
CA ASP A 254 3.46 -26.20 4.41
C ASP A 254 4.88 -26.78 4.58
N GLN A 255 5.90 -25.97 4.89
CA GLN A 255 7.26 -26.51 5.13
C GLN A 255 7.92 -25.95 6.39
N TYR A 256 8.14 -24.64 6.47
CA TYR A 256 8.96 -24.05 7.52
C TYR A 256 8.26 -22.92 8.27
N LEU A 257 8.25 -23.04 9.60
CA LEU A 257 7.88 -21.97 10.51
C LEU A 257 9.06 -21.58 11.40
N TYR A 258 9.52 -20.33 11.25
CA TYR A 258 10.53 -19.73 12.11
C TYR A 258 9.93 -18.56 12.90
N LEU A 259 9.90 -18.70 14.23
CA LEU A 259 9.46 -17.64 15.13
C LEU A 259 10.58 -17.22 16.08
N ASN A 260 10.98 -15.95 15.96
CA ASN A 260 11.89 -15.31 16.89
C ASN A 260 11.17 -14.17 17.61
N GLN A 261 10.94 -14.33 18.91
CA GLN A 261 10.29 -13.36 19.81
C GLN A 261 8.86 -12.99 19.41
N PHE A 262 7.89 -13.65 20.05
CA PHE A 262 6.47 -13.37 19.90
C PHE A 262 5.86 -12.96 21.25
N SER A 263 5.15 -11.83 21.29
CA SER A 263 4.50 -11.31 22.49
C SER A 263 3.08 -10.82 22.22
N THR A 264 2.06 -11.43 22.84
CA THR A 264 0.67 -11.01 22.60
C THR A 264 -0.17 -10.96 23.87
N PRO A 265 0.03 -9.92 24.71
CA PRO A 265 -0.85 -9.68 25.85
C PRO A 265 -2.30 -9.48 25.38
N SER A 266 -3.23 -10.30 25.87
CA SER A 266 -4.64 -10.11 25.55
C SER A 266 -5.63 -10.61 26.60
N ARG A 267 -6.88 -10.11 26.59
CA ARG A 267 -7.93 -10.67 27.46
C ARG A 267 -8.43 -12.02 26.90
N ILE A 268 -8.60 -12.09 25.58
CA ILE A 268 -9.05 -13.27 24.86
C ILE A 268 -8.05 -13.53 23.73
N PHE A 269 -7.47 -14.72 23.73
CA PHE A 269 -6.51 -15.18 22.74
C PHE A 269 -7.06 -16.41 22.01
N HIS A 270 -7.10 -16.34 20.68
CA HIS A 270 -7.27 -17.49 19.79
C HIS A 270 -6.14 -17.49 18.76
N ALA A 271 -5.39 -18.58 18.67
CA ALA A 271 -4.44 -18.78 17.59
C ALA A 271 -4.58 -20.19 17.01
N ALA A 272 -4.50 -20.29 15.70
CA ALA A 272 -4.34 -21.55 14.98
C ALA A 272 -3.02 -21.50 14.22
N CYS A 273 -2.26 -22.59 14.25
CA CYS A 273 -1.10 -22.74 13.41
C CYS A 273 -1.02 -24.16 12.85
N ASN A 274 -0.84 -24.31 11.55
CA ASN A 274 -0.69 -25.61 10.92
C ASN A 274 0.67 -25.68 10.22
N PRO A 275 1.72 -26.15 10.92
CA PRO A 275 2.99 -26.45 10.29
C PRO A 275 3.07 -27.92 9.85
N ASP A 276 3.71 -28.19 8.71
CA ASP A 276 3.73 -29.55 8.11
C ASP A 276 5.08 -30.28 8.26
N GLN A 277 6.22 -29.59 8.39
CA GLN A 277 7.56 -30.24 8.47
C GLN A 277 8.45 -29.74 9.61
N TYR A 278 8.71 -28.43 9.70
CA TYR A 278 9.70 -27.87 10.63
C TYR A 278 9.20 -26.66 11.41
N LEU A 279 9.40 -26.73 12.73
CA LEU A 279 9.17 -25.62 13.66
C LEU A 279 10.42 -25.25 14.46
N TYR A 280 10.79 -23.98 14.36
CA TYR A 280 11.83 -23.35 15.19
C TYR A 280 11.23 -22.23 16.05
N LEU A 281 11.35 -22.36 17.38
CA LEU A 281 10.88 -21.39 18.36
C LEU A 281 12.00 -20.96 19.30
N ASN A 282 12.25 -19.65 19.38
CA ASN A 282 13.27 -19.09 20.28
C ASN A 282 12.72 -18.42 21.54
N GLN A 283 11.56 -17.74 21.46
CA GLN A 283 10.88 -17.08 22.61
C GLN A 283 9.40 -16.79 22.30
N PHE A 284 8.49 -17.12 23.23
CA PHE A 284 7.04 -16.91 23.09
C PHE A 284 6.41 -16.51 24.43
N SER A 285 5.61 -15.44 24.47
CA SER A 285 4.95 -14.93 25.68
C SER A 285 3.52 -14.46 25.42
N THR A 286 2.54 -15.03 26.14
CA THR A 286 1.11 -14.74 25.90
C THR A 286 0.30 -14.67 27.20
N PRO A 287 0.45 -13.62 28.01
CA PRO A 287 -0.42 -13.43 29.16
C PRO A 287 -1.87 -13.22 28.70
N SER A 288 -2.79 -14.10 29.11
CA SER A 288 -4.21 -13.99 28.78
C SER A 288 -5.18 -14.57 29.82
N ARG A 289 -6.42 -14.08 29.83
CA ARG A 289 -7.48 -14.55 30.74
C ARG A 289 -8.30 -15.71 30.16
N ILE A 290 -8.47 -15.72 28.85
CA ILE A 290 -9.11 -16.79 28.07
C ILE A 290 -8.16 -17.14 26.94
N PHE A 291 -7.77 -18.40 26.85
CA PHE A 291 -6.75 -18.89 25.93
C PHE A 291 -7.24 -20.12 25.18
N HIS A 292 -7.20 -20.06 23.85
CA HIS A 292 -7.31 -21.23 22.98
C HIS A 292 -6.20 -21.15 21.94
N ALA A 293 -5.32 -22.15 21.91
CA ALA A 293 -4.35 -22.31 20.85
C ALA A 293 -4.45 -23.74 20.33
N ALA A 294 -4.47 -23.88 19.01
CA ALA A 294 -4.41 -25.17 18.34
C ALA A 294 -3.25 -25.10 17.33
N CYS A 295 -2.18 -25.84 17.62
CA CYS A 295 -1.10 -26.03 16.67
C CYS A 295 -1.07 -27.51 16.26
N ASN A 296 -1.15 -27.80 14.96
CA ASN A 296 -0.95 -29.16 14.48
C ASN A 296 0.50 -29.61 14.75
N PRO A 297 0.73 -30.92 14.97
CA PRO A 297 2.05 -31.41 15.33
C PRO A 297 3.02 -31.40 14.15
N ASP A 298 4.22 -30.88 14.37
CA ASP A 298 5.36 -30.96 13.45
C ASP A 298 6.00 -32.35 13.42
N GLN A 299 6.69 -32.65 12.31
CA GLN A 299 7.66 -33.74 12.28
C GLN A 299 8.92 -33.42 13.10
N TYR A 300 9.35 -32.15 13.11
CA TYR A 300 10.56 -31.70 13.80
C TYR A 300 10.34 -30.40 14.59
N LEU A 301 10.70 -30.43 15.89
CA LEU A 301 10.53 -29.32 16.83
C LEU A 301 11.85 -28.93 17.49
N TYR A 302 12.21 -27.64 17.42
CA TYR A 302 13.31 -27.05 18.19
C TYR A 302 12.79 -25.93 19.11
N LEU A 303 13.05 -26.09 20.42
CA LEU A 303 12.62 -25.16 21.46
C LEU A 303 13.82 -24.60 22.23
N ASN A 304 13.93 -23.28 22.25
CA ASN A 304 14.68 -22.55 23.26
C ASN A 304 13.68 -21.72 24.06
N GLN A 305 13.63 -21.87 25.38
CA GLN A 305 12.71 -21.11 26.25
C GLN A 305 13.52 -20.46 27.37
N SER A 306 13.44 -19.14 27.48
CA SER A 306 13.87 -18.42 28.68
C SER A 306 12.62 -17.93 29.41
N SER A 307 12.42 -18.43 30.63
CA SER A 307 11.40 -18.00 31.60
C SER A 307 11.48 -16.51 31.91
#